data_AF-A0A950LNG0-F1
#
_entry.id   AF-A0A950LNG0-F1
#
_cell.length_a   1.000
_cell.length_b   1.000
_cell.length_c   1.000
_cell.angle_alpha   90.00
_cell.angle_beta   90.00
_cell.angle_gamma   90.00
#
_symmetry.space_group_name_H-M   'P 1'
#
loop_
_entity.id
_entity.type
_entity.pdbx_description
1 polymer ?
#
loop_
_entity_poly.entity_id
_entity_poly.type
_entity_poly.pdbx_seq_one_letter_code
_entity_poly.pdbx_strand_id
1 'polypeptide(L)'
;MAALIEAARASGYPAQIVLVISNVPDAPGLARAEARGIATRTIDHRTFGKDREAFERDVDQALESHRVELVCLAGFMRRLTHWFVGRWQGRLLNIHPSLLPAFKG
;
A
#
# COMPACT_ATOMS: atom_id res chain seq x y z
N MET A 1 3.83 -8.10 -2.89
CA MET A 1 2.36 -8.11 -2.93
C MET A 1 1.81 -9.51 -3.22
N ALA A 2 2.09 -10.15 -4.36
CA ALA A 2 1.56 -11.51 -4.66
C ALA A 2 1.81 -12.54 -3.53
N ALA A 3 3.03 -12.59 -2.98
CA ALA A 3 3.35 -13.48 -1.85
C ALA A 3 2.49 -13.22 -0.59
N LEU A 4 2.14 -11.96 -0.30
CA LEU A 4 1.26 -11.62 0.82
C LEU A 4 -0.16 -12.13 0.57
N ILE A 5 -0.65 -12.02 -0.67
CA ILE A 5 -1.97 -12.54 -1.03
C ILE A 5 -2.01 -14.05 -0.88
N GLU A 6 -1.00 -14.77 -1.38
CA GLU A 6 -0.98 -16.23 -1.25
C GLU A 6 -0.87 -16.67 0.23
N ALA A 7 -0.05 -15.98 1.04
CA ALA A 7 0.04 -16.27 2.48
C ALA A 7 -1.31 -16.05 3.18
N ALA A 8 -2.00 -14.96 2.88
CA ALA A 8 -3.30 -14.62 3.49
C ALA A 8 -4.46 -15.56 3.10
N ARG A 9 -4.26 -16.45 2.13
CA ARG A 9 -5.23 -17.49 1.77
C ARG A 9 -5.14 -18.74 2.64
N ALA A 10 -4.05 -18.91 3.38
CA ALA A 10 -3.89 -20.06 4.26
C ALA A 10 -4.92 -20.01 5.40
N SER A 11 -5.51 -21.16 5.73
CA SER A 11 -6.37 -21.28 6.90
C SER A 11 -5.61 -20.89 8.16
N GLY A 12 -6.20 -20.03 8.98
CA GLY A 12 -5.57 -19.54 10.22
C GLY A 12 -4.53 -18.44 10.03
N TYR A 13 -4.33 -17.91 8.82
CA TYR A 13 -3.51 -16.71 8.66
C TYR A 13 -4.20 -15.51 9.35
N PRO A 14 -3.48 -14.71 10.16
CA PRO A 14 -4.10 -13.74 11.07
C PRO A 14 -4.53 -12.42 10.38
N ALA A 15 -4.52 -12.38 9.04
CA ALA A 15 -4.85 -11.18 8.28
C ALA A 15 -5.48 -11.52 6.92
N GLN A 16 -6.13 -10.54 6.32
CA GLN A 16 -6.69 -10.63 4.97
C GLN A 16 -6.23 -9.43 4.14
N ILE A 17 -5.95 -9.67 2.85
CA ILE A 17 -5.66 -8.57 1.92
C ILE A 17 -6.98 -8.04 1.38
N VAL A 18 -7.46 -6.93 1.95
CA VAL A 18 -8.76 -6.35 1.61
C VAL A 18 -8.70 -5.32 0.48
N LEU A 19 -7.53 -4.74 0.23
CA LEU A 19 -7.35 -3.66 -0.74
C LEU A 19 -5.91 -3.65 -1.28
N VAL A 20 -5.75 -3.42 -2.58
CA VAL A 20 -4.47 -3.09 -3.21
C VAL A 20 -4.58 -1.70 -3.84
N ILE A 21 -3.75 -0.76 -3.38
CA ILE A 21 -3.65 0.59 -3.93
C ILE A 21 -2.38 0.71 -4.76
N SER A 22 -2.47 1.35 -5.93
CA SER A 22 -1.32 1.80 -6.72
C SER A 22 -1.39 3.30 -6.95
N ASN A 23 -0.23 3.96 -6.93
CA ASN A 23 -0.10 5.35 -7.37
C ASN A 23 0.12 5.50 -8.89
N VAL A 24 0.13 4.38 -9.63
CA VAL A 24 0.30 4.31 -11.09
C VAL A 24 -0.85 3.48 -11.69
N PRO A 25 -1.67 4.04 -12.62
CA PRO A 25 -2.86 3.38 -13.17
C PRO A 25 -2.65 1.99 -13.78
N ASP A 26 -1.52 1.77 -14.43
CA ASP A 26 -1.25 0.52 -15.16
C ASP A 26 -0.26 -0.38 -14.42
N ALA A 27 -0.12 -0.21 -13.10
CA ALA A 27 0.77 -1.06 -12.33
C ALA A 27 0.34 -2.53 -12.47
N PRO A 28 1.22 -3.44 -12.92
CA PRO A 28 0.88 -4.86 -13.13
C PRO A 28 0.37 -5.57 -11.87
N GLY A 29 0.62 -4.99 -10.69
CA GLY A 29 0.08 -5.47 -9.43
C GLY A 29 -1.44 -5.39 -9.33
N LEU A 30 -2.09 -4.39 -9.94
CA LEU A 30 -3.54 -4.21 -9.87
C LEU A 30 -4.27 -5.39 -10.52
N ALA A 31 -3.94 -5.71 -11.78
CA ALA A 31 -4.51 -6.85 -12.49
C ALA A 31 -4.29 -8.19 -11.74
N ARG A 32 -3.14 -8.36 -11.08
CA ARG A 32 -2.85 -9.57 -10.28
C ARG A 32 -3.73 -9.69 -9.04
N ALA A 33 -4.10 -8.57 -8.43
CA ALA A 33 -4.99 -8.52 -7.27
C ALA A 33 -6.45 -8.73 -7.69
N GLU A 34 -6.90 -8.07 -8.76
CA GLU A 34 -8.23 -8.24 -9.35
C GLU A 34 -8.50 -9.69 -9.75
N ALA A 35 -7.53 -10.34 -10.42
CA ALA A 35 -7.62 -11.75 -10.79
C ALA A 35 -7.78 -12.71 -9.58
N ARG A 36 -7.53 -12.22 -8.36
CA ARG A 36 -7.71 -12.97 -7.11
C ARG A 36 -8.94 -12.50 -6.31
N GLY A 37 -9.76 -11.63 -6.88
CA GLY A 37 -10.98 -11.11 -6.26
C GLY A 37 -10.71 -10.06 -5.17
N ILE A 38 -9.54 -9.43 -5.16
CA ILE A 38 -9.20 -8.39 -4.18
C ILE A 38 -9.56 -7.03 -4.75
N ALA A 39 -10.17 -6.17 -3.92
CA ALA A 39 -10.49 -4.80 -4.31
C ALA A 39 -9.22 -4.03 -4.68
N THR A 40 -9.28 -3.27 -5.75
CA THR A 40 -8.19 -2.43 -6.23
C THR A 40 -8.60 -0.97 -6.30
N ARG A 41 -7.62 -0.09 -6.08
CA ARG A 41 -7.77 1.34 -6.33
C ARG A 41 -6.50 1.90 -6.95
N THR A 42 -6.69 2.75 -7.94
CA THR A 42 -5.65 3.61 -8.46
C THR A 42 -5.89 5.01 -7.95
N ILE A 43 -4.86 5.62 -7.36
CA ILE A 43 -4.87 7.03 -6.99
C ILE A 43 -3.64 7.65 -7.67
N ASP A 44 -3.84 8.26 -8.84
CA ASP A 44 -2.72 8.76 -9.64
C ASP A 44 -2.09 9.99 -8.98
N HIS A 45 -0.94 9.78 -8.33
CA HIS A 45 -0.20 10.84 -7.65
C HIS A 45 0.19 12.02 -8.55
N ARG A 46 0.21 11.85 -9.88
CA ARG A 46 0.54 12.92 -10.84
C ARG A 46 -0.53 14.00 -10.86
N THR A 47 -1.78 13.65 -10.55
CA THR A 47 -2.92 14.59 -10.52
C THR A 47 -2.83 15.62 -9.39
N PHE A 48 -2.03 15.34 -8.35
CA PHE A 48 -1.85 16.22 -7.19
C PHE A 48 -0.61 17.13 -7.30
N GLY A 49 0.18 17.00 -8.38
CA GLY A 49 1.38 17.82 -8.60
C GLY A 49 2.38 17.74 -7.44
N LYS A 50 2.68 18.90 -6.83
CA LYS A 50 3.62 19.00 -5.69
C LYS A 50 2.95 18.68 -4.34
N ASP A 51 1.63 18.62 -4.28
CA ASP A 51 0.90 18.37 -3.04
C ASP A 51 0.87 16.88 -2.72
N ARG A 52 1.87 16.45 -1.95
CA ARG A 52 1.99 15.05 -1.53
C ARG A 52 0.97 14.67 -0.47
N GLU A 53 0.57 15.62 0.39
CA GLU A 53 -0.37 15.33 1.46
C GLU A 53 -1.77 15.14 0.90
N ALA A 54 -2.21 15.95 -0.06
CA ALA A 54 -3.51 15.75 -0.73
C ALA A 54 -3.62 14.36 -1.37
N PHE A 55 -2.56 13.89 -2.06
CA PHE A 55 -2.50 12.52 -2.55
C PHE A 55 -2.65 11.48 -1.42
N GLU A 56 -1.95 11.69 -0.31
CA GLU A 56 -1.99 10.78 0.83
C GLU A 56 -3.34 10.79 1.56
N ARG A 57 -4.08 11.91 1.56
CA ARG A 57 -5.44 12.03 2.10
C ARG A 57 -6.42 11.15 1.33
N ASP A 58 -6.33 11.14 0.00
CA ASP A 58 -7.14 10.26 -0.83
C ASP A 58 -6.79 8.79 -0.61
N VAL A 59 -5.50 8.48 -0.43
CA VAL A 59 -5.06 7.12 -0.05
C VAL A 59 -5.66 6.73 1.30
N ASP A 60 -5.56 7.58 2.32
CA ASP A 60 -6.11 7.34 3.65
C ASP A 60 -7.63 7.14 3.62
N GLN A 61 -8.37 7.98 2.88
CA GLN A 61 -9.81 7.83 2.70
C GLN A 61 -10.17 6.46 2.09
N ALA A 62 -9.41 6.01 1.07
CA ALA A 62 -9.61 4.69 0.49
C ALA A 62 -9.30 3.57 1.49
N LEU A 63 -8.27 3.72 2.33
CA LEU A 63 -7.94 2.75 3.39
C LEU A 63 -9.05 2.70 4.44
N GLU A 64 -9.56 3.85 4.89
CA GLU A 64 -10.66 3.95 5.87
C GLU A 64 -11.96 3.36 5.33
N SER A 65 -12.32 3.63 4.08
CA SER A 65 -13.55 3.10 3.47
C SER A 65 -13.55 1.58 3.38
N HIS A 66 -12.37 0.95 3.33
CA HIS A 66 -12.19 -0.50 3.32
C HIS A 66 -11.87 -1.07 4.70
N ARG A 67 -11.95 -0.25 5.76
CA ARG A 67 -11.68 -0.63 7.16
C ARG A 67 -10.29 -1.27 7.34
N VAL A 68 -9.28 -0.71 6.68
CA VAL A 68 -7.90 -1.23 6.76
C VAL A 68 -7.33 -0.99 8.17
N GLU A 69 -6.68 -2.01 8.71
CA GLU A 69 -6.05 -1.97 10.03
C GLU A 69 -4.52 -1.92 9.96
N LEU A 70 -3.92 -2.40 8.87
CA LEU A 70 -2.47 -2.50 8.64
C LEU A 70 -2.14 -2.18 7.17
N VAL A 71 -1.11 -1.37 6.95
CA VAL A 71 -0.63 -0.99 5.61
C VAL A 71 0.73 -1.63 5.34
N CYS A 72 0.87 -2.30 4.19
CA CYS A 72 2.12 -2.91 3.73
C CYS A 72 2.61 -2.24 2.45
N LEU A 73 3.71 -1.51 2.53
CA LEU A 73 4.41 -0.92 1.38
C LEU A 73 5.22 -2.01 0.67
N ALA A 74 4.65 -2.57 -0.39
CA ALA A 74 5.22 -3.68 -1.15
C ALA A 74 5.65 -3.24 -2.56
N GLY A 75 6.77 -2.52 -2.64
CA GLY A 75 7.26 -1.90 -3.88
C GLY A 75 6.65 -0.53 -4.15
N PHE A 76 6.27 0.20 -3.11
CA PHE A 76 5.72 1.55 -3.23
C PHE A 76 6.85 2.58 -3.35
N MET A 77 7.10 3.07 -4.56
CA MET A 77 8.29 3.87 -4.91
C MET A 77 8.13 5.37 -4.66
N ARG A 78 7.30 5.77 -3.68
CA ARG A 78 7.08 7.18 -3.31
C ARG A 78 7.27 7.35 -1.81
N ARG A 79 8.10 8.32 -1.41
CA ARG A 79 8.22 8.70 0.00
C ARG A 79 6.87 9.19 0.51
N LEU A 80 6.52 8.82 1.73
CA LEU A 80 5.32 9.29 2.42
C LEU A 80 5.63 10.56 3.23
N THR A 81 4.65 11.44 3.45
CA THR A 81 4.81 12.61 4.32
C THR A 81 4.73 12.21 5.79
N HIS A 82 5.13 13.13 6.68
CA HIS A 82 4.96 12.95 8.12
C HIS A 82 3.50 12.77 8.52
N TRP A 83 2.56 13.40 7.79
CA TRP A 83 1.14 13.27 8.08
C TRP A 83 0.69 11.81 7.97
N PHE A 84 0.95 11.16 6.83
CA PHE A 84 0.54 9.76 6.61
C PHE A 84 1.28 8.79 7.53
N VAL A 85 2.59 8.98 7.73
CA VAL A 85 3.39 8.13 8.63
C VAL A 85 2.88 8.25 10.08
N GLY A 86 2.52 9.44 10.54
CA GLY A 86 1.93 9.64 11.87
C GLY A 86 0.56 9.00 12.00
N ARG A 87 -0.31 9.16 10.99
CA ARG A 87 -1.67 8.57 10.95
C ARG A 87 -1.66 7.04 11.06
N TRP A 88 -0.65 6.39 10.47
CA TRP A 88 -0.49 4.93 10.41
C TRP A 88 0.65 4.40 11.29
N GLN A 89 1.09 5.18 12.28
CA GLN A 89 2.16 4.78 13.19
C GLN A 89 1.83 3.45 13.90
N GLY A 90 2.81 2.55 13.96
CA GLY A 90 2.65 1.20 14.52
C GLY A 90 1.87 0.23 13.63
N ARG A 91 1.31 0.70 12.50
CA ARG A 91 0.46 -0.07 11.57
C ARG A 91 0.89 0.12 10.10
N LEU A 92 2.15 0.48 9.89
CA LEU A 92 2.75 0.71 8.57
C LEU A 92 4.05 -0.10 8.46
N LEU A 93 4.09 -1.05 7.53
CA LEU A 93 5.24 -1.90 7.26
C LEU A 93 5.82 -1.60 5.89
N ASN A 94 7.14 -1.66 5.77
CA ASN A 94 7.85 -1.53 4.49
C ASN A 94 8.86 -2.65 4.33
N ILE A 95 8.96 -3.20 3.12
CA ILE A 95 10.07 -4.08 2.74
C ILE A 95 11.14 -3.27 2.04
N HIS A 96 12.38 -3.38 2.50
CA HIS A 96 13.55 -2.73 1.89
C HIS A 96 14.54 -3.81 1.43
N PRO A 97 15.03 -3.78 0.18
CA PRO A 97 15.89 -4.83 -0.38
C PRO A 97 17.36 -4.66 0.03
N SER A 98 17.63 -4.37 1.31
CA SER A 98 18.98 -4.36 1.88
C SER A 98 18.95 -4.68 3.37
N LEU A 99 20.12 -5.03 3.90
CA LEU A 99 20.32 -5.18 5.34
C LEU A 99 20.56 -3.81 5.97
N LEU A 100 19.49 -3.18 6.44
CA LEU A 100 19.59 -1.90 7.15
C LEU A 100 20.55 -2.03 8.37
N PRO A 101 21.36 -1.00 8.67
CA PRO A 101 21.35 0.34 8.09
C PRO A 101 22.14 0.49 6.77
N ALA A 102 22.71 -0.57 6.19
CA ALA A 102 23.45 -0.48 4.93
C ALA A 102 22.51 -0.21 3.74
N PHE A 103 22.98 0.59 2.77
CA PHE A 103 22.29 0.90 1.50
C PHE A 103 20.85 1.43 1.70
N LYS A 104 20.72 2.49 2.48
CA LYS A 104 19.46 3.27 2.52
C LYS A 104 19.22 3.91 1.15
N GLY A 105 17.96 3.97 0.74
CA GLY A 105 17.46 4.61 -0.48
C GLY A 105 16.09 5.22 -0.24
#